data_AF-A0A6P4HR73-F1
#
_entry.id   AF-A0A6P4HR73-F1
#
_cell.length_a   1.000
_cell.length_b   1.000
_cell.length_c   1.000
_cell.angle_alpha   90.00
_cell.angle_beta   90.00
_cell.angle_gamma   90.00
#
_symmetry.space_group_name_H-M   'P 1'
#
loop_
_entity.id
_entity.type
_entity.pdbx_description
1 polymer ?
#
loop_
_entity_poly.entity_id
_entity_poly.type
_entity_poly.pdbx_seq_one_letter_code
_entity_poly.pdbx_strand_id
1 'polypeptide(L)'
;MQVILPDLFLYVRYAGAAYLLYVGVRTILSGSAIEEAEERVSLVTPSRSFLDGFLSNALNPKTAVFVISLYTQVIGPASPLSYALMCGMMISLCHLAWFVAVSYVLSQSATRRWILARAGMFNRVIGVFLVCIGLALGFFDHGGAHS
;
A
#
# COMPACT_ATOMS: atom_id res chain seq x y z
N MET A 1 -17.55 -31.23 4.24
CA MET A 1 -16.85 -30.43 3.21
C MET A 1 -15.99 -29.37 3.92
N GLN A 2 -14.88 -29.75 4.57
CA GLN A 2 -14.17 -28.86 5.53
C GLN A 2 -12.64 -29.07 5.62
N VAL A 3 -11.94 -29.48 4.55
CA VAL A 3 -10.48 -29.75 4.63
C VAL A 3 -9.63 -28.92 3.64
N ILE A 4 -10.23 -28.07 2.80
CA ILE A 4 -9.49 -27.36 1.73
C ILE A 4 -8.96 -25.97 2.19
N LEU A 5 -9.55 -25.39 3.24
CA LEU A 5 -9.19 -24.05 3.73
C LEU A 5 -7.80 -23.94 4.41
N PRO A 6 -7.30 -24.94 5.18
CA PRO A 6 -6.00 -24.84 5.85
C PRO A 6 -4.84 -24.75 4.83
N ASP A 7 -4.91 -25.57 3.78
CA ASP A 7 -3.89 -25.61 2.73
C ASP A 7 -3.92 -24.32 1.92
N LEU A 8 -5.10 -23.82 1.55
CA LEU A 8 -5.24 -22.57 0.80
C LEU A 8 -4.65 -21.38 1.56
N PHE A 9 -4.91 -21.28 2.87
CA PHE A 9 -4.33 -20.24 3.71
C PHE A 9 -2.80 -20.33 3.72
N LEU A 10 -2.24 -21.53 3.85
CA LEU A 10 -0.80 -21.77 3.83
C LEU A 10 -0.18 -21.40 2.47
N TYR A 11 -0.83 -21.78 1.37
CA TYR A 11 -0.39 -21.41 0.01
C TYR A 11 -0.40 -19.89 -0.20
N VAL A 12 -1.50 -19.22 0.16
CA VAL A 12 -1.62 -17.76 0.05
C VAL A 12 -0.59 -17.06 0.92
N ARG A 13 -0.32 -17.58 2.12
CA ARG A 13 0.70 -17.05 3.04
C ARG A 13 2.10 -17.15 2.47
N TYR A 14 2.54 -18.33 2.02
CA TYR A 14 3.88 -18.50 1.43
C TYR A 14 4.03 -17.72 0.13
N ALA A 15 2.98 -17.67 -0.70
CA ALA A 15 2.97 -16.83 -1.90
C ALA A 15 3.12 -15.35 -1.54
N GLY A 16 2.42 -14.86 -0.52
CA GLY A 16 2.54 -13.51 -0.01
C GLY A 16 3.94 -13.21 0.55
N ALA A 17 4.52 -14.14 1.31
CA ALA A 17 5.87 -14.01 1.85
C ALA A 17 6.94 -13.94 0.74
N ALA A 18 6.88 -14.85 -0.24
CA ALA A 18 7.77 -14.84 -1.40
C ALA A 18 7.62 -13.55 -2.22
N TYR A 19 6.40 -13.08 -2.42
CA TYR A 19 6.13 -11.81 -3.12
C TYR A 19 6.72 -10.61 -2.37
N LEU A 20 6.55 -10.53 -1.05
CA LEU A 20 7.11 -9.46 -0.23
C LEU A 20 8.65 -9.45 -0.24
N LEU A 21 9.27 -10.62 -0.17
CA LEU A 21 10.72 -10.77 -0.32
C LEU A 21 11.19 -10.28 -1.68
N TYR A 22 10.54 -10.73 -2.75
CA TYR A 22 10.86 -10.31 -4.11
C TYR A 22 10.73 -8.79 -4.29
N VAL A 23 9.60 -8.20 -3.89
CA VAL A 23 9.38 -6.75 -3.98
C VAL A 23 10.40 -6.01 -3.12
N GLY A 24 10.63 -6.45 -1.88
CA GLY A 24 11.57 -5.80 -0.96
C GLY A 24 13.00 -5.78 -1.50
N VAL A 25 13.51 -6.91 -1.99
CA VAL A 25 14.83 -6.99 -2.63
C VAL A 25 14.90 -6.10 -3.87
N ARG A 26 13.87 -6.15 -4.74
CA ARG A 26 13.81 -5.27 -5.92
C ARG A 26 13.83 -3.78 -5.55
N THR A 27 13.13 -3.37 -4.49
CA THR A 27 13.12 -1.98 -4.01
C THR A 27 14.48 -1.56 -3.46
N ILE A 28 15.21 -2.44 -2.76
CA ILE A 28 16.58 -2.16 -2.30
C ILE A 28 17.52 -1.93 -3.50
N LEU A 29 17.37 -2.74 -4.55
CA LEU A 29 18.22 -2.71 -5.74
C LEU A 29 17.85 -1.60 -6.74
N SER A 30 16.63 -1.06 -6.71
CA SER A 30 16.16 -0.04 -7.67
C SER A 30 16.66 1.39 -7.39
N GLY A 31 17.67 1.55 -6.53
CA GLY A 31 18.15 2.84 -6.03
C GLY A 31 18.73 3.82 -7.07
N SER A 32 18.91 3.43 -8.34
CA SER A 32 19.48 4.30 -9.39
C SER A 32 18.51 4.71 -10.51
N ALA A 33 17.27 4.19 -10.55
CA ALA A 33 16.35 4.41 -11.69
C ALA A 33 15.61 5.76 -11.65
N ILE A 34 15.88 6.61 -10.65
CA ILE A 34 15.11 7.83 -10.39
C ILE A 34 15.60 9.01 -11.23
N GLU A 35 16.88 9.05 -11.58
CA GLU A 35 17.44 10.09 -12.47
C GLU A 35 16.94 9.93 -13.93
N GLU A 36 16.80 8.70 -14.42
CA GLU A 36 16.27 8.44 -15.77
C GLU A 36 14.76 8.73 -15.91
N ALA A 37 14.01 8.75 -14.80
CA ALA A 37 12.58 8.99 -14.82
C ALA A 37 12.24 10.46 -15.06
N GLU A 38 13.08 11.40 -14.59
CA GLU A 38 12.82 12.85 -14.66
C GLU A 38 12.80 13.36 -16.13
N GLU A 39 13.57 12.73 -17.01
CA GLU A 39 13.62 13.10 -18.43
C GLU A 39 12.31 12.74 -19.18
N ARG A 40 11.63 11.65 -18.77
CA ARG A 40 10.35 11.21 -19.38
C ARG A 40 9.12 11.99 -18.93
N VAL A 41 9.19 12.66 -17.77
CA VAL A 41 8.04 13.41 -17.19
C VAL A 41 7.68 14.62 -18.06
N SER A 42 8.62 15.15 -18.85
CA SER A 42 8.41 16.32 -19.72
C SER A 42 7.34 16.13 -20.81
N LEU A 43 6.90 14.90 -21.10
CA LEU A 43 5.98 14.57 -22.20
C LEU A 43 4.54 14.24 -21.75
N VAL A 44 4.23 14.26 -20.45
CA VAL A 44 2.92 13.81 -19.94
C VAL A 44 2.01 14.99 -19.60
N THR A 45 0.78 15.00 -20.14
CA THR A 45 -0.23 16.02 -19.84
C THR A 45 -0.78 15.88 -18.41
N PRO A 46 -1.13 17.00 -17.73
CA PRO A 46 -1.62 16.98 -16.35
C PRO A 46 -2.85 16.07 -16.14
N SER A 47 -3.77 16.05 -17.10
CA SER A 47 -4.96 15.19 -17.05
C SER A 47 -4.62 13.70 -17.07
N ARG A 48 -3.55 13.34 -17.80
CA ARG A 48 -3.10 11.95 -17.90
C ARG A 48 -2.41 11.51 -16.61
N SER A 49 -1.55 12.36 -16.04
CA SER A 49 -0.95 12.13 -14.72
C SER A 49 -2.00 12.01 -13.60
N PHE A 50 -3.06 12.81 -13.65
CA PHE A 50 -4.18 12.69 -12.71
C PHE A 50 -4.91 11.36 -12.88
N LEU A 51 -5.22 10.96 -14.12
CA LEU A 51 -5.91 9.71 -14.40
C LEU A 51 -5.07 8.49 -14.00
N ASP A 52 -3.78 8.50 -14.31
CA ASP A 52 -2.84 7.44 -13.94
C ASP A 52 -2.76 7.30 -12.41
N GLY A 53 -2.68 8.42 -11.68
CA GLY A 53 -2.71 8.42 -10.21
C GLY A 53 -4.05 7.93 -9.64
N PHE A 54 -5.16 8.39 -10.21
CA PHE A 54 -6.51 7.97 -9.79
C PHE A 54 -6.73 6.47 -10.03
N LEU A 55 -6.43 5.97 -11.22
CA LEU A 55 -6.57 4.56 -11.57
C LEU A 55 -5.61 3.69 -10.77
N SER A 56 -4.35 4.11 -10.59
CA SER A 56 -3.40 3.37 -9.76
C SER A 56 -3.86 3.24 -8.32
N ASN A 57 -4.60 4.22 -7.78
CA ASN A 57 -5.15 4.14 -6.44
C ASN A 57 -6.44 3.31 -6.40
N ALA A 58 -7.39 3.59 -7.30
CA ALA A 58 -8.69 2.92 -7.37
C ALA A 58 -8.57 1.41 -7.68
N LEU A 59 -7.58 1.03 -8.49
CA LEU A 59 -7.29 -0.36 -8.86
C LEU A 59 -6.33 -1.05 -7.88
N ASN A 60 -5.93 -0.41 -6.77
CA ASN A 60 -5.08 -1.03 -5.77
C ASN A 60 -5.93 -1.93 -4.84
N PRO A 61 -5.93 -3.28 -5.04
CA PRO A 61 -6.78 -4.16 -4.26
C PRO A 61 -6.45 -4.11 -2.75
N LYS A 62 -5.21 -3.74 -2.39
CA LYS A 62 -4.79 -3.61 -1.00
C LYS A 62 -5.52 -2.49 -0.29
N THR A 63 -5.66 -1.33 -0.94
CA THR A 63 -6.37 -0.18 -0.40
C THR A 63 -7.85 -0.49 -0.24
N ALA A 64 -8.47 -1.08 -1.27
CA ALA A 64 -9.89 -1.44 -1.24
C ALA A 64 -10.21 -2.43 -0.11
N VAL A 65 -9.44 -3.52 0.00
CA VAL A 65 -9.63 -4.53 1.07
C VAL A 65 -9.44 -3.94 2.46
N PHE A 66 -8.45 -3.06 2.64
CA PHE A 66 -8.21 -2.40 3.93
C PHE A 66 -9.36 -1.49 4.35
N VAL A 67 -9.82 -0.62 3.45
CA VAL A 67 -10.94 0.30 3.73
C VAL A 67 -12.22 -0.48 4.01
N ILE A 68 -12.51 -1.52 3.22
CA ILE A 68 -13.67 -2.39 3.45
C ILE A 68 -13.57 -3.07 4.82
N SER A 69 -12.41 -3.61 5.18
CA SER A 69 -12.19 -4.25 6.50
C SER A 69 -12.47 -3.28 7.64
N LEU A 70 -11.88 -2.08 7.62
CA LEU A 70 -12.13 -1.06 8.65
C LEU A 70 -13.60 -0.64 8.69
N TYR A 71 -14.22 -0.44 7.53
CA TYR A 71 -15.62 -0.08 7.42
C TYR A 71 -16.53 -1.14 8.07
N THR A 72 -16.27 -2.42 7.77
CA THR A 72 -17.03 -3.54 8.35
C THR A 72 -16.75 -3.77 9.84
N GLN A 73 -15.59 -3.34 10.36
CA GLN A 73 -15.30 -3.41 11.80
C GLN A 73 -16.08 -2.35 12.59
N VAL A 74 -16.32 -1.18 11.98
CA VAL A 74 -17.04 -0.06 12.62
C VAL A 74 -18.55 -0.22 12.48
N ILE A 75 -19.03 -0.83 11.39
CA ILE A 75 -20.45 -0.95 11.07
C ILE A 75 -20.90 -2.39 11.30
N GLY A 76 -21.83 -2.57 12.24
CA GLY A 76 -22.47 -3.85 12.51
C GLY A 76 -23.64 -4.12 11.56
N PRO A 77 -24.10 -5.38 11.44
CA PRO A 77 -25.21 -5.76 10.57
C PRO A 77 -26.56 -5.11 10.94
N ALA A 78 -26.69 -4.56 12.15
CA ALA A 78 -27.89 -3.85 12.62
C ALA A 78 -27.75 -2.32 12.60
N SER A 79 -26.65 -1.78 12.06
CA SER A 79 -26.41 -0.33 12.04
C SER A 79 -27.35 0.39 11.05
N PRO A 80 -27.94 1.54 11.42
CA PRO A 80 -28.75 2.34 10.51
C PRO A 80 -27.97 2.79 9.27
N LEU A 81 -28.62 2.87 8.11
CA LEU A 81 -27.99 3.34 6.86
C LEU A 81 -27.37 4.74 7.01
N SER A 82 -27.99 5.62 7.79
CA SER A 82 -27.47 6.96 8.09
C SER A 82 -26.11 6.92 8.80
N TYR A 83 -25.92 5.99 9.74
CA TYR A 83 -24.64 5.81 10.44
C TYR A 83 -23.57 5.30 9.48
N ALA A 84 -23.91 4.34 8.63
CA ALA A 84 -23.00 3.78 7.62
C ALA A 84 -22.52 4.86 6.63
N LEU A 85 -23.45 5.69 6.13
CA LEU A 85 -23.13 6.82 5.25
C LEU A 85 -22.26 7.87 5.94
N MET A 86 -22.53 8.19 7.21
CA MET A 86 -21.73 9.14 7.99
C MET A 86 -20.30 8.64 8.18
N CYS A 87 -20.12 7.36 8.55
CA CYS A 87 -18.80 6.74 8.65
C CYS A 87 -18.06 6.74 7.31
N GLY A 88 -18.75 6.37 6.22
CA GLY A 88 -18.20 6.40 4.86
C GLY A 88 -17.73 7.79 4.44
N MET A 89 -18.55 8.83 4.70
CA MET A 89 -18.18 10.22 4.43
C MET A 89 -16.99 10.67 5.28
N MET A 90 -16.98 10.34 6.58
CA MET A 90 -15.87 10.70 7.47
C MET A 90 -14.55 10.08 6.99
N ILE A 91 -14.55 8.77 6.70
CA ILE A 91 -13.37 8.07 6.16
C ILE A 91 -12.91 8.71 4.85
N SER A 92 -13.84 9.04 3.96
CA SER A 92 -13.53 9.66 2.66
C SER A 92 -12.92 11.05 2.82
N LEU A 93 -13.48 11.88 3.68
CA LEU A 93 -12.99 13.24 3.95
C LEU A 93 -11.61 13.22 4.63
N CYS A 94 -11.39 12.32 5.58
CA CYS A 94 -10.08 12.14 6.20
C CYS A 94 -9.02 11.75 5.15
N HIS A 95 -9.31 10.80 4.27
CA HIS A 95 -8.40 10.42 3.18
C HIS A 95 -8.16 11.58 2.22
N LEU A 96 -9.21 12.30 1.81
CA LEU A 96 -9.09 13.44 0.91
C LEU A 96 -8.20 14.52 1.53
N ALA A 97 -8.45 14.90 2.79
CA ALA A 97 -7.66 15.90 3.50
C ALA A 97 -6.19 15.47 3.62
N TRP A 98 -5.94 14.21 3.95
CA TRP A 98 -4.60 13.65 4.01
C TRP A 98 -3.87 13.71 2.66
N PHE A 99 -4.52 13.28 1.58
CA PHE A 99 -3.91 13.30 0.25
C PHE A 99 -3.68 14.71 -0.28
N VAL A 100 -4.58 15.66 0.01
CA VAL A 100 -4.38 17.07 -0.32
C VAL A 100 -3.17 17.63 0.44
N ALA A 101 -3.05 17.35 1.74
CA ALA A 101 -1.91 17.78 2.54
C ALA A 101 -0.59 17.19 2.01
N VAL A 102 -0.55 15.89 1.75
CA VAL A 102 0.64 15.21 1.19
C VAL A 102 0.98 15.77 -0.20
N SER A 103 0.00 15.91 -1.09
CA SER A 103 0.18 16.47 -2.43
C SER A 103 0.73 17.89 -2.38
N TYR A 104 0.20 18.73 -1.49
CA TYR A 104 0.68 20.10 -1.29
C TYR A 104 2.14 20.12 -0.83
N VAL A 105 2.50 19.31 0.17
CA VAL A 105 3.87 19.21 0.71
C VAL A 105 4.85 18.69 -0.36
N LEU A 106 4.46 17.67 -1.13
CA LEU A 106 5.29 17.08 -2.17
C LEU A 106 5.43 17.96 -3.42
N SER A 107 4.45 18.83 -3.68
CA SER A 107 4.48 19.79 -4.79
C SER A 107 5.47 20.93 -4.57
N GLN A 108 5.95 21.14 -3.34
CA GLN A 108 6.98 22.13 -3.06
C GLN A 108 8.32 21.70 -3.64
N SER A 109 8.94 22.57 -4.44
CA SER A 109 10.19 22.26 -5.16
C SER A 109 11.35 21.88 -4.23
N ALA A 110 11.42 22.45 -3.03
CA ALA A 110 12.41 22.11 -2.01
C ALA A 110 12.21 20.69 -1.47
N THR A 111 10.97 20.32 -1.12
CA THR A 111 10.61 19.00 -0.62
C THR A 111 10.84 17.92 -1.67
N ARG A 112 10.42 18.17 -2.91
CA ARG A 112 10.64 17.24 -4.03
C ARG A 112 12.13 16.95 -4.23
N ARG A 113 12.98 17.99 -4.29
CA ARG A 113 14.44 17.81 -4.43
C ARG A 113 15.04 17.04 -3.25
N TRP A 114 14.62 17.34 -2.02
CA TRP A 114 15.08 16.65 -0.82
C TRP A 114 14.72 15.16 -0.82
N ILE A 115 13.51 14.83 -1.28
CA ILE A 115 13.02 13.45 -1.40
C ILE A 115 13.79 12.72 -2.48
N LEU A 116 13.94 13.32 -3.68
CA LEU A 116 14.69 12.71 -4.78
C LEU A 116 16.14 12.44 -4.39
N ALA A 117 16.80 13.39 -3.73
CA ALA A 117 18.17 13.23 -3.22
C ALA A 117 18.31 12.10 -2.18
N ARG A 118 17.22 11.73 -1.49
CA ARG A 118 17.18 10.66 -0.48
C ARG A 118 16.40 9.44 -0.93
N ALA A 119 15.95 9.39 -2.18
CA ALA A 119 15.02 8.36 -2.62
C ALA A 119 15.65 6.97 -2.60
N GLY A 120 16.97 6.87 -2.85
CA GLY A 120 17.72 5.63 -2.65
C GLY A 120 17.73 5.14 -1.19
N MET A 121 17.81 6.05 -0.22
CA MET A 121 17.71 5.71 1.20
C MET A 121 16.30 5.27 1.58
N PHE A 122 15.27 6.00 1.12
CA PHE A 122 13.87 5.61 1.33
C PHE A 122 13.56 4.23 0.74
N ASN A 123 14.00 3.97 -0.49
CA ASN A 123 13.85 2.68 -1.15
C ASN A 123 14.52 1.56 -0.36
N ARG A 124 15.72 1.79 0.17
CA ARG A 124 16.40 0.81 1.05
C ARG A 124 15.61 0.55 2.33
N VAL A 125 15.14 1.59 3.02
CA VAL A 125 14.36 1.44 4.26
C VAL A 125 13.06 0.68 4.00
N ILE A 126 12.30 1.07 2.97
CA ILE A 126 11.06 0.40 2.57
C ILE A 126 11.33 -1.05 2.19
N GLY A 127 12.36 -1.30 1.39
CA GLY A 127 12.71 -2.64 0.94
C GLY A 127 13.16 -3.55 2.09
N VAL A 128 13.98 -3.05 3.04
CA VAL A 128 14.35 -3.79 4.26
C VAL A 128 13.10 -4.12 5.07
N PHE A 129 12.21 -3.16 5.26
CA PHE A 129 10.97 -3.38 6.00
C PHE A 129 10.09 -4.45 5.34
N LEU A 130 9.95 -4.43 4.01
CA LEU A 130 9.21 -5.46 3.25
C LEU A 130 9.87 -6.84 3.37
N VAL A 131 11.20 -6.92 3.34
CA VAL A 131 11.94 -8.18 3.56
C VAL A 131 11.69 -8.70 4.97
N CYS A 132 11.81 -7.84 5.99
CA CYS A 132 11.52 -8.22 7.38
C CYS A 132 10.09 -8.74 7.56
N ILE A 133 9.09 -8.08 6.98
CA ILE A 133 7.70 -8.55 7.01
C ILE A 133 7.55 -9.87 6.25
N GLY A 134 8.17 -10.01 5.08
CA GLY A 134 8.12 -11.25 4.29
C GLY A 134 8.71 -12.44 5.05
N LEU A 135 9.87 -12.26 5.71
CA LEU A 135 10.48 -13.25 6.58
C LEU A 135 9.59 -13.56 7.79
N ALA A 136 9.11 -12.55 8.49
CA ALA A 136 8.18 -12.74 9.60
C ALA A 136 6.92 -13.49 9.14
N LEU A 137 6.32 -13.13 8.02
CA LEU A 137 5.16 -13.83 7.49
C LEU A 137 5.48 -15.29 7.17
N GLY A 138 6.66 -15.60 6.61
CA GLY A 138 7.08 -16.97 6.31
C GLY A 138 7.39 -17.83 7.54
N PHE A 139 7.94 -17.24 8.61
CA PHE A 139 8.47 -17.98 9.76
C PHE A 139 7.62 -17.89 11.05
N PHE A 140 6.86 -16.81 11.26
CA PHE A 140 6.28 -16.45 12.57
C PHE A 140 4.95 -17.13 12.93
N ASP A 141 4.67 -18.31 12.37
CA ASP A 141 3.51 -19.11 12.79
C ASP A 141 3.81 -20.61 12.60
N HIS A 142 4.74 -21.08 13.44
CA HIS A 142 5.01 -22.49 13.74
C HIS A 142 4.80 -22.79 15.24
N GLY A 143 4.24 -21.85 16.01
CA GLY A 143 4.22 -21.91 17.48
C GLY A 143 2.84 -21.99 18.16
N GLY A 144 1.73 -22.04 17.41
CA GLY A 144 0.38 -21.90 18.01
C GLY A 144 -0.56 -23.10 17.89
N ALA A 145 -0.17 -24.19 17.21
CA ALA A 145 -1.08 -25.30 16.90
C ALA A 145 -0.91 -26.56 17.77
N HIS A 146 -0.11 -26.50 18.85
CA HIS A 146 0.03 -27.61 19.80
C HIS A 146 0.17 -27.11 21.24
N SER A 147 -0.96 -26.80 21.87
CA SER A 147 -1.16 -26.92 23.32
C SER A 147 -2.64 -26.96 23.62
#